data_AF-A0A377LXC7-F1
#
_entry.id   AF-A0A377LXC7-F1
#
_cell.length_a   1.000
_cell.length_b   1.000
_cell.length_c   1.000
_cell.angle_alpha   90.00
_cell.angle_beta   90.00
_cell.angle_gamma   90.00
#
_symmetry.space_group_name_H-M   'P 1'
#
loop_
_entity.id
_entity.type
_entity.pdbx_description
1 polymer ?
#
loop_
_entity_poly.entity_id
_entity_poly.type
_entity_poly.pdbx_seq_one_letter_code
_entity_poly.pdbx_strand_id
1 'polypeptide(L)'
;MRAVLALLLVSPLAVAADGSWSGESFGGTLTRGQMVLKSKPVQSPSPLPAGAVASRVYWKIQTDGLTPAGFRIRLCSTTRCLRLPGFAGELPCLPGYQPPGVSF
;
A
#
# COMPACT_ATOMS: atom_id res chain seq x y z
N MET A 1 10.09 49.82 1.64
CA MET A 1 9.23 49.05 0.71
C MET A 1 9.97 48.00 -0.12
N ARG A 2 11.27 48.16 -0.45
CA ARG A 2 12.04 47.18 -1.25
C ARG A 2 12.40 45.86 -0.52
N ALA A 3 12.50 45.87 0.81
CA ALA A 3 12.87 44.68 1.59
C ALA A 3 11.75 43.64 1.72
N VAL A 4 10.48 44.07 1.61
CA VAL A 4 9.31 43.16 1.72
C VAL A 4 9.17 42.30 0.46
N LEU A 5 9.57 42.83 -0.71
CA LEU A 5 9.53 42.07 -1.95
C LEU A 5 10.56 40.94 -1.98
N ALA A 6 11.73 41.12 -1.34
CA ALA A 6 12.79 40.11 -1.30
C ALA A 6 12.43 38.89 -0.42
N LEU A 7 11.58 39.08 0.61
CA LEU A 7 11.20 38.01 1.53
C LEU A 7 10.17 37.03 0.93
N LEU A 8 9.43 37.45 -0.11
CA LEU A 8 8.44 36.62 -0.81
C LEU A 8 9.05 35.60 -1.78
N LEU A 9 10.34 35.74 -2.14
CA LEU A 9 11.00 34.81 -3.07
C LEU A 9 11.58 33.56 -2.41
N VAL A 10 11.61 33.48 -1.07
CA VAL A 10 12.06 32.27 -0.35
C VAL A 10 10.86 31.40 -0.02
N SER A 11 10.15 30.95 -1.05
CA SER A 11 9.14 29.90 -0.89
C SER A 11 9.87 28.56 -0.86
N PRO A 12 9.75 27.74 0.21
CA PRO A 12 10.35 26.41 0.22
C PRO A 12 9.72 25.59 -0.90
N LEU A 13 10.52 25.21 -1.89
CA LEU A 13 10.14 24.23 -2.90
C LEU A 13 9.96 22.90 -2.18
N ALA A 14 8.71 22.53 -1.89
CA ALA A 14 8.39 21.20 -1.39
C ALA A 14 8.65 20.19 -2.51
N VAL A 15 9.80 19.51 -2.46
CA VAL A 15 10.13 18.42 -3.38
C VAL A 15 9.41 17.18 -2.87
N ALA A 16 8.41 16.68 -3.60
CA ALA A 16 7.83 15.39 -3.33
C ALA A 16 8.86 14.31 -3.68
N ALA A 17 9.35 13.58 -2.68
CA ALA A 17 10.21 12.43 -2.91
C ALA A 17 9.33 11.24 -3.31
N ASP A 18 9.41 10.84 -4.59
CA ASP A 18 8.76 9.62 -5.07
C ASP A 18 9.65 8.41 -4.79
N GLY A 19 9.03 7.30 -4.43
CA GLY A 19 9.71 6.04 -4.16
C GLY A 19 8.77 4.86 -4.27
N SER A 20 9.34 3.68 -4.48
CA SER A 20 8.59 2.42 -4.53
C SER A 20 9.37 1.34 -3.81
N TRP A 21 8.64 0.44 -3.19
CA TRP A 21 9.19 -0.79 -2.64
C TRP A 21 8.26 -1.95 -3.00
N SER A 22 8.80 -3.15 -2.99
CA SER A 22 8.04 -4.38 -3.22
C SER A 22 8.43 -5.42 -2.18
N GLY A 23 7.55 -6.38 -1.98
CA GLY A 23 7.80 -7.52 -1.12
C GLY A 23 6.83 -8.63 -1.47
N GLU A 24 7.20 -9.85 -1.11
CA GLU A 24 6.38 -11.03 -1.31
C GLU A 24 6.00 -11.65 0.03
N SER A 25 4.84 -12.28 0.06
CA SER A 25 4.36 -13.04 1.20
C SER A 25 3.56 -14.23 0.70
N PHE A 26 3.45 -15.26 1.53
CA PHE A 26 2.67 -16.45 1.24
C PHE A 26 1.44 -16.52 2.15
N GLY A 27 0.35 -17.04 1.58
CA GLY A 27 -0.85 -17.42 2.32
C GLY A 27 -0.77 -18.85 2.84
N GLY A 28 -1.79 -19.26 3.60
CA GLY A 28 -2.10 -20.66 3.84
C GLY A 28 -3.14 -21.22 2.86
N THR A 29 -3.72 -22.36 3.23
CA THR A 29 -4.71 -23.09 2.42
C THR A 29 -6.13 -22.85 2.94
N LEU A 30 -7.06 -22.59 2.02
CA LEU A 30 -8.49 -22.58 2.31
C LEU A 30 -9.11 -23.92 1.94
N THR A 31 -9.60 -24.67 2.92
CA THR A 31 -10.18 -26.00 2.70
C THR A 31 -11.71 -26.01 2.71
N ARG A 32 -12.33 -24.94 3.21
CA ARG A 32 -13.79 -24.82 3.36
C ARG A 32 -14.25 -23.40 3.00
N GLY A 33 -15.49 -23.28 2.56
CA GLY A 33 -16.12 -21.98 2.32
C GLY A 33 -16.20 -21.12 3.59
N GLN A 34 -16.36 -19.81 3.40
CA GLN A 34 -16.50 -18.81 4.47
C GLN A 34 -15.28 -18.66 5.40
N MET A 35 -14.18 -19.35 5.12
CA MET A 35 -12.93 -19.18 5.85
C MET A 35 -12.25 -17.86 5.46
N VAL A 36 -11.69 -17.17 6.46
CA VAL A 36 -10.87 -15.98 6.27
C VAL A 36 -9.45 -16.30 6.69
N LEU A 37 -8.52 -16.07 5.78
CA LEU A 37 -7.09 -16.29 5.98
C LEU A 37 -6.36 -14.96 5.86
N LYS A 38 -5.43 -14.73 6.78
CA LYS A 38 -4.52 -13.58 6.76
C LYS A 38 -3.11 -14.09 6.47
N SER A 39 -2.48 -13.56 5.43
CA SER A 39 -1.08 -13.84 5.12
C SER A 39 -0.16 -13.17 6.15
N LYS A 40 1.14 -13.51 6.10
CA LYS A 40 2.15 -12.68 6.73
C LYS A 40 2.12 -11.28 6.11
N PRO A 41 2.43 -10.21 6.87
CA PRO A 41 2.43 -8.86 6.33
C PRO A 41 3.52 -8.71 5.27
N VAL A 42 3.20 -8.00 4.19
CA VAL A 42 4.18 -7.51 3.23
C VAL A 42 4.67 -6.17 3.76
N GLN A 43 5.97 -6.01 4.01
CA GLN A 43 6.54 -4.84 4.68
C GLN A 43 7.72 -4.28 3.89
N SER A 44 7.90 -2.96 3.95
CA SER A 44 9.08 -2.31 3.39
C SER A 44 10.35 -2.85 4.04
N PRO A 45 11.41 -3.15 3.27
CA PRO A 45 12.68 -3.62 3.83
C PRO A 45 13.40 -2.57 4.67
N SER A 46 13.04 -1.29 4.52
CA SER A 46 13.59 -0.17 5.28
C SER A 46 12.46 0.73 5.83
N PRO A 47 12.71 1.46 6.93
CA PRO A 47 11.76 2.43 7.45
C PRO A 47 11.41 3.46 6.39
N LEU A 48 10.12 3.70 6.23
CA LEU A 48 9.64 4.73 5.31
C LEU A 48 9.78 6.11 5.95
N PRO A 49 10.03 7.17 5.16
CA PRO A 49 10.05 8.53 5.67
C PRO A 49 8.75 8.90 6.40
N ALA A 50 8.85 9.76 7.41
CA ALA A 50 7.68 10.27 8.13
C ALA A 50 6.72 10.96 7.15
N GLY A 51 5.44 10.61 7.23
CA GLY A 51 4.42 11.16 6.34
C GLY A 51 4.35 10.54 4.93
N ALA A 52 5.11 9.47 4.65
CA ALA A 52 5.00 8.75 3.39
C ALA A 52 3.57 8.22 3.19
N VAL A 53 2.98 8.57 2.04
CA VAL A 53 1.64 8.12 1.64
C VAL A 53 1.79 7.28 0.39
N ALA A 54 1.16 6.10 0.37
CA ALA A 54 1.16 5.28 -0.82
C ALA A 54 0.19 5.87 -1.85
N SER A 55 0.66 6.04 -3.08
CA SER A 55 -0.13 6.58 -4.20
C SER A 55 -0.76 5.49 -5.05
N ARG A 56 -0.05 4.38 -5.25
CA ARG A 56 -0.48 3.25 -6.08
C ARG A 56 0.01 1.93 -5.49
N VAL A 57 -0.77 0.87 -5.74
CA VAL A 57 -0.38 -0.50 -5.41
C VAL A 57 -0.44 -1.36 -6.65
N TYR A 58 0.57 -2.21 -6.79
CA TYR A 58 0.66 -3.28 -7.77
C TYR A 58 0.65 -4.60 -7.01
N TRP A 59 -0.07 -5.59 -7.50
CA TRP A 59 -0.08 -6.91 -6.88
C TRP A 59 -0.13 -8.03 -7.90
N LYS A 60 0.36 -9.18 -7.46
CA LYS A 60 0.23 -10.46 -8.12
C LYS A 60 0.14 -11.54 -7.04
N ILE A 61 -0.84 -12.42 -7.16
CA ILE A 61 -1.13 -13.51 -6.23
C ILE A 61 -1.26 -14.78 -7.06
N GLN A 62 -0.53 -15.81 -6.66
CA GLN A 62 -0.59 -17.12 -7.28
C GLN A 62 -1.25 -18.09 -6.30
N THR A 63 -2.08 -18.99 -6.83
CA THR A 63 -2.75 -20.02 -6.04
C THR A 63 -2.36 -21.40 -6.56
N ASP A 64 -2.06 -22.30 -5.64
CA ASP A 64 -1.82 -23.70 -5.96
C ASP A 64 -3.17 -24.42 -6.08
N GLY A 65 -3.67 -24.52 -7.31
CA GLY A 65 -4.92 -25.22 -7.64
C GLY A 65 -6.10 -24.30 -7.93
N LEU A 66 -7.30 -24.86 -7.85
CA LEU A 66 -8.55 -24.16 -8.19
C LEU A 66 -8.91 -23.13 -7.13
N THR A 67 -9.27 -21.93 -7.57
CA THR A 67 -9.83 -20.91 -6.70
C THR A 67 -11.29 -21.21 -6.39
N PRO A 68 -11.71 -21.22 -5.11
CA PRO A 68 -13.12 -21.40 -4.76
C PRO A 68 -14.03 -20.33 -5.37
N ALA A 69 -15.27 -20.72 -5.73
CA ALA A 69 -16.26 -19.77 -6.22
C ALA A 69 -16.53 -18.68 -5.18
N GLY A 70 -16.59 -17.42 -5.62
CA GLY A 70 -16.81 -16.28 -4.73
C GLY A 70 -15.61 -15.90 -3.86
N PHE A 71 -14.41 -16.39 -4.16
CA PHE A 71 -13.17 -15.99 -3.50
C PHE A 71 -12.97 -14.47 -3.57
N ARG A 72 -12.57 -13.88 -2.44
CA ARG A 72 -12.39 -12.43 -2.28
C ARG A 72 -11.04 -12.13 -1.68
N ILE A 73 -10.32 -11.21 -2.30
CA ILE A 73 -9.00 -10.79 -1.86
C ILE A 73 -9.08 -9.37 -1.31
N ARG A 74 -8.42 -9.13 -0.18
CA ARG A 74 -8.28 -7.81 0.44
C ARG A 74 -6.83 -7.57 0.84
N LEU A 75 -6.30 -6.42 0.47
CA LEU A 75 -5.04 -5.90 0.98
C LEU A 75 -5.34 -4.94 2.12
N CYS A 76 -4.79 -5.18 3.30
CA CYS A 76 -5.09 -4.39 4.50
C CYS A 76 -3.83 -3.71 5.04
N SER A 77 -3.96 -2.41 5.32
CA SER A 77 -3.07 -1.67 6.21
C SER A 77 -3.59 -1.77 7.66
N THR A 78 -2.97 -1.01 8.57
CA THR A 78 -3.40 -0.90 9.98
C THR A 78 -4.80 -0.33 10.14
N THR A 79 -5.23 0.55 9.23
CA THR A 79 -6.47 1.33 9.36
C THR A 79 -7.51 1.01 8.30
N ARG A 80 -7.12 0.45 7.15
CA ARG A 80 -8.02 0.26 6.00
C ARG A 80 -7.74 -1.02 5.24
N CYS A 81 -8.76 -1.55 4.57
CA CYS A 81 -8.62 -2.64 3.62
C CYS A 81 -9.11 -2.22 2.24
N LEU A 82 -8.33 -2.54 1.21
CA LEU A 82 -8.67 -2.38 -0.19
C LEU A 82 -9.08 -3.75 -0.76
N ARG A 83 -10.23 -3.81 -1.44
CA ARG A 83 -10.63 -5.02 -2.18
C ARG A 83 -9.84 -5.08 -3.48
N LEU A 84 -9.22 -6.23 -3.77
CA LEU A 84 -8.54 -6.46 -5.03
C LEU A 84 -9.50 -7.18 -6.01
N PRO A 85 -9.71 -6.66 -7.23
CA PRO A 85 -10.67 -7.21 -8.19
C PRO A 85 -10.23 -8.54 -8.82
N GLY A 86 -8.96 -8.91 -8.69
CA GLY A 86 -8.41 -10.13 -9.26
C GLY A 86 -7.06 -10.49 -8.65
N PHE A 87 -6.44 -11.54 -9.20
CA PHE A 87 -5.16 -12.06 -8.74
C PHE A 87 -3.97 -11.17 -9.08
N ALA A 88 -4.05 -10.37 -10.14
CA ALA A 88 -3.03 -9.40 -10.49
C ALA A 88 -3.67 -8.10 -10.96
N GLY A 89 -2.96 -7.00 -10.80
CA GLY A 89 -3.40 -5.69 -11.28
C GLY A 89 -2.72 -4.53 -10.58
N GLU A 90 -3.29 -3.36 -10.81
CA GLU A 90 -2.92 -2.11 -10.17
C GLU A 90 -4.15 -1.32 -9.74
N LEU A 91 -4.04 -0.56 -8.65
CA LEU A 91 -5.07 0.34 -8.18
C LEU A 91 -4.44 1.59 -7.56
N PRO A 92 -5.05 2.78 -7.76
CA PRO A 92 -4.70 3.93 -6.95
C PRO A 92 -5.06 3.65 -5.49
N CYS A 93 -4.17 4.04 -4.58
CA CYS A 93 -4.44 3.93 -3.15
C CYS A 93 -5.49 4.97 -2.74
N LEU A 94 -6.36 4.59 -1.79
CA LEU A 94 -7.33 5.51 -1.22
C LEU A 94 -6.62 6.59 -0.38
N PRO A 95 -7.15 7.82 -0.29
CA PRO A 95 -6.63 8.84 0.61
C PRO A 95 -6.49 8.32 2.04
N GLY A 96 -5.31 8.48 2.64
CA GLY A 96 -5.01 7.98 3.98
C GLY A 96 -4.69 6.48 4.07
N TYR A 97 -4.52 5.78 2.93
CA TYR A 97 -3.92 4.46 2.94
C TYR A 97 -2.42 4.59 3.25
N GLN A 98 -2.06 4.17 4.46
CA GLN A 98 -0.67 4.09 4.90
C GLN A 98 -0.05 2.78 4.40
N PRO A 99 1.14 2.83 3.77
CA PRO A 99 1.85 1.62 3.39
C PRO A 99 2.20 0.80 4.63
N PRO A 100 2.16 -0.54 4.56
CA PRO A 100 2.56 -1.38 5.67
C PRO A 100 4.04 -1.15 6.03
N GLY A 101 4.32 -0.97 7.33
CA GLY A 101 5.65 -0.65 7.85
C GLY A 101 5.79 0.75 8.45
N VAL A 102 4.75 1.60 8.40
CA VAL A 102 4.71 2.82 9.22
C VAL A 102 4.21 2.48 10.63
N SER A 103 5.14 2.27 11.55
CA SER A 103 4.86 2.22 12.99
C SER A 103 5.45 3.47 13.62
N PHE A 104 4.65 4.20 14.39
CA PHE A 104 5.14 5.24 15.30
C PHE A 104 5.67 4.59 16.59
#